data_AF-A0A5N6IN69-F1
#
_entry.id   AF-A0A5N6IN69-F1
#
_cell.length_a   1.000
_cell.length_b   1.000
_cell.length_c   1.000
_cell.angle_alpha   90.00
_cell.angle_beta   90.00
_cell.angle_gamma   90.00
#
_symmetry.space_group_name_H-M   'P 1'
#
loop_
_entity.id
_entity.type
_entity.pdbx_description
1 polymer ?
#
loop_
_entity_poly.entity_id
_entity_poly.type
_entity_poly.pdbx_seq_one_letter_code
_entity_poly.pdbx_strand_id
1 'polypeptide(L)'
;MGIPYYTPVNNPGAAIDPGPNTPTLFRPLQVRDVTLKNRIIVAPMCTFSSEAAPSSPDVGALTDFHVAHLGHLATKGAGLVMVEATAVQPNGRISPNDSGLWQEGTESGQFKALRRVVDIVHSQGAKIGIQLAHAGRKGSVVTPWLGERGIPIKADETVGGWPDDVVAPTGGEEFRWAPGETQYWAPRDLCIGEIQELAASFARSARTAVAAGVDIIEVHGAHGYLLHEFLSPVTNRRADRYGGSFENRIRIVREVTTAIRAAIPSGVPLFLRISGTEWLDGTSCAAKTGSWDLASSIQLATLLPEFGVDLVDVSSGGNHREQRIKPHGNYQVDLAGEIRKAIRAAGQKTLVGAVGLIQDPEAARDIVQGADQETLGKVEPKGDVILIARQFLREPNWVFTAAKKLNVPVSLTYQFGRGLL
;
A
#
# COMPACT_ATOMS: atom_id res chain seq x y z
N MET A 1 -27.77 2.30 -0.29
CA MET A 1 -26.31 2.36 -0.55
C MET A 1 -25.94 2.77 -1.99
N GLY A 2 -26.85 3.24 -2.85
CA GLY A 2 -26.43 3.75 -4.18
C GLY A 2 -25.72 2.74 -5.09
N ILE A 3 -25.87 1.44 -4.82
CA ILE A 3 -25.28 0.32 -5.57
C ILE A 3 -26.31 -0.24 -6.57
N PRO A 4 -25.88 -0.87 -7.68
CA PRO A 4 -26.78 -1.29 -8.76
C PRO A 4 -27.54 -2.61 -8.51
N TYR A 5 -27.46 -3.18 -7.30
CA TYR A 5 -28.10 -4.45 -6.94
C TYR A 5 -28.54 -4.50 -5.47
N TYR A 6 -29.40 -5.47 -5.15
CA TYR A 6 -29.87 -5.69 -3.79
C TYR A 6 -28.83 -6.42 -2.91
N THR A 7 -28.62 -5.90 -1.72
CA THR A 7 -28.07 -6.63 -0.57
C THR A 7 -28.72 -6.05 0.70
N PRO A 8 -28.96 -6.84 1.75
CA PRO A 8 -29.22 -6.26 3.07
C PRO A 8 -28.06 -5.36 3.48
N VAL A 9 -28.36 -4.34 4.29
CA VAL A 9 -27.34 -3.46 4.86
C VAL A 9 -26.49 -4.28 5.82
N ASN A 10 -25.27 -4.61 5.40
CA ASN A 10 -24.32 -5.38 6.19
C ASN A 10 -23.27 -4.43 6.81
N ASN A 11 -22.77 -4.79 8.00
CA ASN A 11 -21.60 -4.14 8.59
C ASN A 11 -20.71 -5.12 9.39
N PRO A 12 -20.44 -6.35 8.89
CA PRO A 12 -19.71 -7.38 9.63
C PRO A 12 -18.41 -6.86 10.27
N GLY A 13 -18.05 -7.41 11.43
CA GLY A 13 -16.78 -7.12 12.11
C GLY A 13 -16.74 -5.78 12.85
N ALA A 14 -17.80 -4.96 12.77
CA ALA A 14 -17.96 -3.82 13.68
C ALA A 14 -18.35 -4.33 15.07
N ALA A 15 -17.67 -3.83 16.11
CA ALA A 15 -18.05 -4.11 17.49
C ALA A 15 -19.46 -3.61 17.80
N ILE A 16 -20.22 -4.39 18.58
CA ILE A 16 -21.53 -4.00 19.11
C ILE A 16 -21.28 -3.14 20.35
N ASP A 17 -21.83 -1.92 20.36
CA ASP A 17 -21.73 -0.94 21.45
C ASP A 17 -20.30 -0.76 22.00
N PRO A 18 -19.31 -0.36 21.16
CA PRO A 18 -17.93 -0.26 21.59
C PRO A 18 -17.76 0.78 22.71
N GLY A 19 -17.04 0.41 23.76
CA GLY A 19 -16.79 1.25 24.93
C GLY A 19 -15.34 1.19 25.44
N PRO A 20 -15.06 1.81 26.60
CA PRO A 20 -13.70 1.90 27.16
C PRO A 20 -13.01 0.56 27.46
N ASN A 21 -13.76 -0.55 27.52
CA ASN A 21 -13.23 -1.90 27.73
C ASN A 21 -13.10 -2.72 26.44
N THR A 22 -13.67 -2.24 25.33
CA THR A 22 -13.48 -2.88 24.02
C THR A 22 -12.02 -2.77 23.63
N PRO A 23 -11.34 -3.83 23.18
CA PRO A 23 -9.96 -3.75 22.69
C PRO A 23 -9.83 -2.65 21.63
N THR A 24 -8.77 -1.83 21.69
CA THR A 24 -8.61 -0.68 20.76
C THR A 24 -8.65 -1.16 19.29
N LEU A 25 -8.17 -2.38 19.03
CA LEU A 25 -8.24 -3.07 17.73
C LEU A 25 -9.64 -3.04 17.09
N PHE A 26 -10.70 -3.15 17.89
CA PHE A 26 -12.10 -3.18 17.44
C PHE A 26 -12.85 -1.86 17.65
N ARG A 27 -12.17 -0.82 18.16
CA ARG A 27 -12.77 0.51 18.27
C ARG A 27 -12.71 1.21 16.91
N PRO A 28 -13.74 2.00 16.56
CA PRO A 28 -13.70 2.82 15.36
C PRO A 28 -12.51 3.80 15.37
N LEU A 29 -12.03 4.13 14.18
CA LEU A 29 -10.99 5.14 13.95
C LEU A 29 -11.48 6.11 12.89
N GLN A 30 -11.62 7.39 13.27
CA GLN A 30 -11.89 8.47 12.34
C GLN A 30 -10.58 8.96 11.72
N VAL A 31 -10.52 8.99 10.39
CA VAL A 31 -9.46 9.65 9.63
C VAL A 31 -10.12 10.60 8.64
N ARG A 32 -9.98 11.90 8.86
CA ARG A 32 -10.73 12.93 8.11
C ARG A 32 -12.23 12.65 8.12
N ASP A 33 -12.87 12.48 6.97
CA ASP A 33 -14.32 12.20 6.86
C ASP A 33 -14.63 10.70 6.82
N VAL A 34 -13.60 9.84 6.88
CA VAL A 34 -13.75 8.38 6.81
C VAL A 34 -13.65 7.75 8.19
N THR A 35 -14.69 7.05 8.61
CA THR A 35 -14.67 6.20 9.81
C THR A 35 -14.36 4.75 9.42
N LEU A 36 -13.28 4.19 9.94
CA LEU A 36 -13.04 2.75 9.94
C LEU A 36 -13.77 2.13 11.13
N LYS A 37 -14.53 1.06 10.91
CA LYS A 37 -15.30 0.36 11.96
C LYS A 37 -14.42 -0.40 12.98
N ASN A 38 -13.19 -0.72 12.59
CA ASN A 38 -12.15 -1.31 13.41
C ASN A 38 -10.78 -0.96 12.80
N ARG A 39 -9.68 -1.28 13.50
CA ARG A 39 -8.31 -0.92 13.13
C ARG A 39 -7.59 -1.99 12.30
N ILE A 40 -8.37 -2.87 11.65
CA ILE A 40 -7.87 -4.03 10.90
C ILE A 40 -8.00 -3.71 9.41
N ILE A 41 -6.86 -3.59 8.74
CA ILE A 41 -6.76 -3.27 7.32
C ILE A 41 -6.23 -4.49 6.58
N VAL A 42 -6.86 -4.84 5.45
CA VAL A 42 -6.26 -5.79 4.50
C VAL A 42 -5.19 -5.04 3.70
N ALA A 43 -3.94 -5.48 3.81
CA ALA A 43 -2.83 -4.87 3.07
C ALA A 43 -2.99 -5.06 1.55
N PRO A 44 -2.48 -4.13 0.71
CA PRO A 44 -2.48 -4.31 -0.74
C PRO A 44 -1.61 -5.52 -1.12
N MET A 45 -2.19 -6.44 -1.90
CA MET A 45 -1.55 -7.68 -2.33
C MET A 45 -1.80 -7.89 -3.82
N CYS A 46 -0.75 -7.81 -4.63
CA CYS A 46 -0.87 -8.02 -6.07
C CYS A 46 -1.45 -9.41 -6.36
N THR A 47 -2.52 -9.44 -7.17
CA THR A 47 -3.19 -10.66 -7.61
C THR A 47 -2.75 -11.08 -9.00
N PHE A 48 -2.14 -10.16 -9.78
CA PHE A 48 -1.72 -10.40 -11.16
C PHE A 48 -2.85 -10.99 -12.01
N SER A 49 -4.07 -10.48 -11.83
CA SER A 49 -5.31 -11.01 -12.42
C SER A 49 -6.10 -9.95 -13.18
N SER A 50 -5.46 -8.86 -13.60
CA SER A 50 -6.08 -7.81 -14.42
C SER A 50 -6.02 -8.14 -15.91
N GLU A 51 -6.83 -7.46 -16.72
CA GLU A 51 -6.80 -7.58 -18.18
C GLU A 51 -5.40 -7.22 -18.71
N ALA A 52 -4.75 -8.18 -19.38
CA ALA A 52 -3.35 -8.08 -19.75
C ALA A 52 -3.13 -7.83 -21.24
N ALA A 53 -4.14 -8.08 -22.08
CA ALA A 53 -4.00 -7.97 -23.53
C ALA A 53 -3.69 -6.52 -23.93
N PRO A 54 -2.52 -6.24 -24.54
CA PRO A 54 -2.12 -4.86 -24.88
C PRO A 54 -3.09 -4.16 -25.83
N SER A 55 -3.81 -4.92 -26.66
CA SER A 55 -4.83 -4.41 -27.58
C SER A 55 -6.22 -4.24 -26.96
N SER A 56 -6.42 -4.70 -25.73
CA SER A 56 -7.71 -4.56 -25.05
C SER A 56 -7.97 -3.10 -24.70
N PRO A 57 -9.17 -2.55 -24.97
CA PRO A 57 -9.54 -1.23 -24.48
C PRO A 57 -9.58 -1.18 -22.95
N ASP A 58 -9.68 -2.34 -22.30
CA ASP A 58 -9.77 -2.50 -20.85
C ASP A 58 -8.42 -2.95 -20.24
N VAL A 59 -7.30 -2.82 -20.95
CA VAL A 59 -5.97 -3.20 -20.42
C VAL A 59 -5.71 -2.58 -19.03
N GLY A 60 -5.26 -3.40 -18.09
CA GLY A 60 -5.07 -3.04 -16.67
C GLY A 60 -6.36 -2.96 -15.85
N ALA A 61 -7.54 -3.17 -16.43
CA ALA A 61 -8.78 -3.15 -15.67
C ALA A 61 -8.90 -4.36 -14.74
N LEU A 62 -9.50 -4.13 -13.57
CA LEU A 62 -9.82 -5.20 -12.63
C LEU A 62 -10.84 -6.16 -13.25
N THR A 63 -10.66 -7.45 -13.00
CA THR A 63 -11.56 -8.52 -13.46
C THR A 63 -12.50 -9.00 -12.35
N ASP A 64 -13.39 -9.93 -12.70
CA ASP A 64 -14.29 -10.59 -11.74
C ASP A 64 -13.54 -11.31 -10.59
N PHE A 65 -12.27 -11.67 -10.80
CA PHE A 65 -11.41 -12.18 -9.72
C PHE A 65 -11.33 -11.19 -8.55
N HIS A 66 -11.19 -9.89 -8.83
CA HIS A 66 -11.07 -8.85 -7.82
C HIS A 66 -12.41 -8.61 -7.10
N VAL A 67 -13.53 -8.68 -7.83
CA VAL A 67 -14.88 -8.60 -7.25
C VAL A 67 -15.08 -9.73 -6.24
N ALA A 68 -14.73 -10.97 -6.62
CA ALA A 68 -14.81 -12.12 -5.74
C ALA A 68 -13.84 -12.01 -4.55
N HIS A 69 -12.57 -11.70 -4.82
CA HIS A 69 -11.52 -11.65 -3.81
C HIS A 69 -11.76 -10.55 -2.76
N LEU A 70 -11.91 -9.29 -3.19
CA LEU A 70 -12.05 -8.15 -2.29
C LEU A 70 -13.44 -8.09 -1.66
N GLY A 71 -14.47 -8.49 -2.41
CA GLY A 71 -15.82 -8.66 -1.88
C GLY A 71 -15.85 -9.70 -0.75
N HIS A 72 -15.17 -10.84 -0.94
CA HIS A 72 -15.06 -11.85 0.11
C HIS A 72 -14.45 -11.28 1.40
N LEU A 73 -13.33 -10.57 1.30
CA LEU A 73 -12.68 -9.93 2.46
C LEU A 73 -13.58 -8.91 3.16
N ALA A 74 -14.35 -8.12 2.40
CA ALA A 74 -15.32 -7.17 2.93
C ALA A 74 -16.44 -7.87 3.73
N THR A 75 -16.96 -9.00 3.23
CA THR A 75 -17.97 -9.81 3.95
C THR A 75 -17.44 -10.42 5.24
N LYS A 76 -16.12 -10.45 5.46
CA LYS A 76 -15.47 -11.08 6.62
C LYS A 76 -14.93 -10.11 7.66
N GLY A 77 -15.34 -8.84 7.57
CA GLY A 77 -15.31 -7.92 8.69
C GLY A 77 -14.11 -6.98 8.78
N ALA A 78 -13.23 -6.95 7.78
CA ALA A 78 -12.15 -5.96 7.71
C ALA A 78 -12.72 -4.52 7.74
N GLY A 79 -12.02 -3.62 8.43
CA GLY A 79 -12.39 -2.21 8.50
C GLY A 79 -12.11 -1.46 7.21
N LEU A 80 -11.01 -1.81 6.56
CA LEU A 80 -10.57 -1.32 5.27
C LEU A 80 -10.02 -2.48 4.43
N VAL A 81 -10.42 -2.53 3.16
CA VAL A 81 -9.85 -3.45 2.16
C VAL A 81 -9.08 -2.63 1.13
N MET A 82 -7.81 -2.95 0.92
CA MET A 82 -6.97 -2.26 -0.08
C MET A 82 -7.00 -3.01 -1.41
N VAL A 83 -7.33 -2.31 -2.49
CA VAL A 83 -6.97 -2.72 -3.84
C VAL A 83 -5.44 -2.74 -3.95
N GLU A 84 -4.91 -3.72 -4.68
CA GLU A 84 -3.48 -3.93 -4.87
C GLU A 84 -2.75 -2.73 -5.50
N ALA A 85 -1.41 -2.84 -5.60
CA ALA A 85 -0.60 -1.85 -6.30
C ALA A 85 -1.14 -1.65 -7.73
N THR A 86 -1.71 -0.46 -7.95
CA THR A 86 -2.40 -0.08 -9.18
C THR A 86 -1.55 0.93 -9.92
N ALA A 87 -1.10 0.58 -11.12
CA ALA A 87 -0.17 1.38 -11.89
C ALA A 87 -0.81 2.68 -12.40
N VAL A 88 -0.12 3.80 -12.19
CA VAL A 88 -0.56 5.14 -12.65
C VAL A 88 -0.21 5.42 -14.11
N GLN A 89 0.65 4.59 -14.71
CA GLN A 89 1.09 4.63 -16.10
C GLN A 89 1.21 3.18 -16.62
N PRO A 90 1.07 2.92 -17.94
CA PRO A 90 1.16 1.56 -18.50
C PRO A 90 2.48 0.84 -18.19
N ASN A 91 3.61 1.56 -18.27
CA ASN A 91 4.96 1.08 -17.96
C ASN A 91 5.26 1.05 -16.45
N GLY A 92 4.34 1.55 -15.63
CA GLY A 92 4.42 1.54 -14.17
C GLY A 92 3.94 0.24 -13.51
N ARG A 93 3.46 -0.72 -14.30
CA ARG A 93 3.07 -2.05 -13.81
C ARG A 93 4.29 -2.87 -13.36
N ILE A 94 4.09 -3.86 -12.49
CA ILE A 94 5.12 -4.88 -12.21
C ILE A 94 5.10 -5.92 -13.34
N SER A 95 3.93 -6.47 -13.62
CA SER A 95 3.69 -7.41 -14.72
C SER A 95 2.61 -6.94 -15.70
N PRO A 96 2.51 -7.52 -16.90
CA PRO A 96 1.40 -7.23 -17.82
C PRO A 96 0.01 -7.44 -17.18
N ASN A 97 -0.10 -8.33 -16.19
CA ASN A 97 -1.34 -8.68 -15.50
C ASN A 97 -1.64 -7.82 -14.25
N ASP A 98 -0.85 -6.77 -14.00
CA ASP A 98 -1.11 -5.84 -12.91
C ASP A 98 -2.29 -4.92 -13.21
N SER A 99 -2.97 -4.51 -12.14
CA SER A 99 -4.01 -3.49 -12.21
C SER A 99 -3.47 -2.11 -12.60
N GLY A 100 -4.32 -1.33 -13.25
CA GLY A 100 -4.01 -0.01 -13.80
C GLY A 100 -5.11 1.01 -13.57
N LEU A 101 -4.72 2.28 -13.45
CA LEU A 101 -5.64 3.41 -13.37
C LEU A 101 -5.08 4.66 -14.09
N TRP A 102 -4.51 4.45 -15.27
CA TRP A 102 -3.96 5.51 -16.14
C TRP A 102 -4.98 6.06 -17.14
N GLN A 103 -6.07 5.32 -17.40
CA GLN A 103 -7.16 5.78 -18.27
C GLN A 103 -8.02 6.80 -17.52
N GLU A 104 -8.42 7.87 -18.23
CA GLU A 104 -9.26 8.93 -17.68
C GLU A 104 -10.74 8.74 -18.06
N GLY A 105 -11.61 9.34 -17.26
CA GLY A 105 -13.05 9.38 -17.51
C GLY A 105 -13.81 8.16 -17.00
N THR A 106 -15.10 8.38 -16.76
CA THR A 106 -16.03 7.37 -16.22
C THR A 106 -16.38 6.27 -17.21
N GLU A 107 -16.07 6.47 -18.49
CA GLU A 107 -16.33 5.51 -19.55
C GLU A 107 -15.22 4.48 -19.74
N SER A 108 -14.04 4.71 -19.14
CA SER A 108 -12.90 3.81 -19.24
C SER A 108 -13.16 2.45 -18.60
N GLY A 109 -12.55 1.40 -19.14
CA GLY A 109 -12.62 0.04 -18.59
C GLY A 109 -12.10 -0.02 -17.16
N GLN A 110 -10.99 0.66 -16.90
CA GLN A 110 -10.37 0.75 -15.57
C GLN A 110 -11.31 1.38 -14.53
N PHE A 111 -11.99 2.48 -14.89
CA PHE A 111 -12.97 3.11 -14.00
C PHE A 111 -14.16 2.19 -13.72
N LYS A 112 -14.78 1.63 -14.77
CA LYS A 112 -15.97 0.76 -14.65
C LYS A 112 -15.67 -0.48 -13.82
N ALA A 113 -14.51 -1.10 -14.04
CA ALA A 113 -14.04 -2.24 -13.27
C ALA A 113 -13.80 -1.89 -11.79
N LEU A 114 -13.10 -0.79 -11.52
CA LEU A 114 -12.89 -0.31 -10.15
C LEU A 114 -14.22 -0.02 -9.45
N ARG A 115 -15.17 0.62 -10.14
CA ARG A 115 -16.49 0.92 -9.58
C ARG A 115 -17.25 -0.33 -9.15
N ARG A 116 -17.19 -1.42 -9.92
CA ARG A 116 -17.82 -2.70 -9.54
C ARG A 116 -17.24 -3.28 -8.25
N VAL A 117 -15.93 -3.16 -8.05
CA VAL A 117 -15.25 -3.58 -6.82
C VAL A 117 -15.64 -2.69 -5.64
N VAL A 118 -15.67 -1.37 -5.84
CA VAL A 118 -16.14 -0.41 -4.81
C VAL A 118 -17.56 -0.75 -4.38
N ASP A 119 -18.47 -0.96 -5.34
CA ASP A 119 -19.87 -1.26 -5.05
C ASP A 119 -20.00 -2.52 -4.17
N ILE A 120 -19.29 -3.62 -4.47
CA ILE A 120 -19.35 -4.83 -3.63
C ILE A 120 -18.75 -4.64 -2.25
N VAL A 121 -17.65 -3.91 -2.10
CA VAL A 121 -17.06 -3.66 -0.77
C VAL A 121 -17.96 -2.78 0.09
N HIS A 122 -18.48 -1.69 -0.48
CA HIS A 122 -19.41 -0.79 0.21
C HIS A 122 -20.73 -1.47 0.57
N SER A 123 -21.23 -2.37 -0.29
CA SER A 123 -22.43 -3.16 -0.01
C SER A 123 -22.33 -4.00 1.28
N GLN A 124 -21.10 -4.27 1.75
CA GLN A 124 -20.81 -5.02 2.97
C GLN A 124 -20.35 -4.13 4.14
N GLY A 125 -20.52 -2.81 4.04
CA GLY A 125 -20.17 -1.86 5.11
C GLY A 125 -18.68 -1.79 5.43
N ALA A 126 -17.80 -2.23 4.53
CA ALA A 126 -16.36 -2.02 4.64
C ALA A 126 -15.95 -0.78 3.83
N LYS A 127 -14.86 -0.14 4.24
CA LYS A 127 -14.21 0.90 3.45
C LYS A 127 -13.27 0.28 2.43
N ILE A 128 -13.06 0.97 1.31
CA ILE A 128 -12.13 0.53 0.27
C ILE A 128 -11.06 1.60 0.03
N GLY A 129 -9.80 1.17 -0.01
CA GLY A 129 -8.68 2.00 -0.40
C GLY A 129 -8.01 1.46 -1.65
N ILE A 130 -7.17 2.26 -2.29
CA ILE A 130 -6.35 1.85 -3.44
C ILE A 130 -4.91 2.28 -3.24
N GLN A 131 -3.96 1.38 -3.52
CA GLN A 131 -2.55 1.72 -3.52
C GLN A 131 -2.12 2.12 -4.94
N LEU A 132 -1.84 3.40 -5.17
CA LEU A 132 -1.29 3.88 -6.43
C LEU A 132 0.22 3.66 -6.47
N ALA A 133 0.72 3.13 -7.59
CA ALA A 133 2.10 2.65 -7.69
C ALA A 133 2.73 2.92 -9.07
N HIS A 134 4.07 2.82 -9.09
CA HIS A 134 4.88 2.70 -10.29
C HIS A 134 6.08 1.79 -9.99
N ALA A 135 6.23 0.67 -10.71
CA ALA A 135 7.20 -0.37 -10.39
C ALA A 135 8.67 0.01 -10.65
N GLY A 136 8.92 1.00 -11.50
CA GLY A 136 10.27 1.49 -11.75
C GLY A 136 11.16 0.39 -12.33
N ARG A 137 12.38 0.25 -11.81
CA ARG A 137 13.37 -0.73 -12.31
C ARG A 137 13.02 -2.19 -12.03
N LYS A 138 11.90 -2.42 -11.31
CA LYS A 138 11.33 -3.73 -11.02
C LYS A 138 10.10 -4.06 -11.88
N GLY A 139 9.77 -3.21 -12.86
CA GLY A 139 8.70 -3.46 -13.81
C GLY A 139 9.08 -4.44 -14.92
N SER A 140 8.09 -4.77 -15.76
CA SER A 140 8.22 -5.65 -16.92
C SER A 140 8.76 -7.05 -16.59
N VAL A 141 8.17 -7.69 -15.59
CA VAL A 141 8.38 -9.12 -15.28
C VAL A 141 7.08 -9.90 -15.44
N VAL A 142 7.15 -11.21 -15.69
CA VAL A 142 5.96 -12.06 -15.75
C VAL A 142 5.45 -12.40 -14.33
N THR A 143 4.25 -12.95 -14.26
CA THR A 143 3.61 -13.31 -12.98
C THR A 143 4.44 -14.31 -12.15
N PRO A 144 4.46 -14.21 -10.80
CA PRO A 144 5.40 -14.96 -9.97
C PRO A 144 5.33 -16.50 -10.01
N TRP A 145 4.23 -17.08 -10.52
CA TRP A 145 4.05 -18.53 -10.62
C TRP A 145 4.53 -19.14 -11.95
N LEU A 146 4.96 -18.32 -12.91
CA LEU A 146 5.56 -18.80 -14.17
C LEU A 146 7.06 -19.09 -14.04
N GLY A 147 7.70 -18.64 -12.95
CA GLY A 147 9.12 -18.88 -12.68
C GLY A 147 9.36 -19.60 -11.36
N GLU A 148 10.63 -19.87 -11.09
CA GLU A 148 11.05 -20.39 -9.79
C GLU A 148 10.83 -19.36 -8.69
N ARG A 149 10.41 -19.82 -7.51
CA ARG A 149 10.08 -18.93 -6.40
C ARG A 149 11.27 -18.04 -6.03
N GLY A 150 11.10 -16.74 -6.18
CA GLY A 150 12.10 -15.73 -5.85
C GLY A 150 13.07 -15.40 -6.98
N ILE A 151 12.92 -16.05 -8.14
CA ILE A 151 13.66 -15.74 -9.36
C ILE A 151 12.65 -15.14 -10.35
N PRO A 152 12.66 -13.82 -10.56
CA PRO A 152 11.78 -13.20 -11.54
C PRO A 152 12.16 -13.68 -12.95
N ILE A 153 11.18 -13.64 -13.85
CA ILE A 153 11.36 -13.83 -15.29
C ILE A 153 10.96 -12.51 -15.98
N LYS A 154 11.83 -12.00 -16.84
CA LYS A 154 11.55 -10.83 -17.69
C LYS A 154 10.29 -11.03 -18.54
N ALA A 155 9.46 -10.00 -18.64
CA ALA A 155 8.45 -9.89 -19.68
C ALA A 155 9.04 -9.03 -20.81
N ASP A 156 9.10 -9.58 -22.02
CA ASP A 156 9.36 -8.85 -23.26
C ASP A 156 8.04 -8.59 -24.01
N GLU A 157 8.10 -7.93 -25.17
CA GLU A 157 6.94 -7.56 -25.97
C GLU A 157 6.09 -8.78 -26.39
N THR A 158 6.68 -9.96 -26.53
CA THR A 158 5.97 -11.18 -26.97
C THR A 158 4.96 -11.66 -25.92
N VAL A 159 5.16 -11.28 -24.67
CA VAL A 159 4.26 -11.56 -23.54
C VAL A 159 3.66 -10.28 -22.93
N GLY A 160 3.73 -9.16 -23.66
CA GLY A 160 3.12 -7.88 -23.25
C GLY A 160 3.97 -7.01 -22.32
N GLY A 161 5.27 -7.31 -22.20
CA GLY A 161 6.28 -6.49 -21.52
C GLY A 161 6.72 -5.25 -22.33
N TRP A 162 7.61 -4.47 -21.72
CA TRP A 162 8.11 -3.18 -22.22
C TRP A 162 9.60 -2.98 -21.85
N PRO A 163 10.52 -3.79 -22.40
CA PRO A 163 11.93 -3.81 -21.99
C PRO A 163 12.62 -2.45 -22.13
N ASP A 164 12.31 -1.69 -23.18
CA ASP A 164 12.92 -0.39 -23.46
C ASP A 164 12.33 0.77 -22.66
N ASP A 165 11.25 0.52 -21.90
CA ASP A 165 10.54 1.53 -21.11
C ASP A 165 10.44 1.17 -19.62
N VAL A 166 11.36 0.31 -19.16
CA VAL A 166 11.65 0.17 -17.72
C VAL A 166 12.45 1.39 -17.28
N VAL A 167 11.98 2.10 -16.24
CA VAL A 167 12.52 3.41 -15.84
C VAL A 167 12.98 3.45 -14.39
N ALA A 168 13.91 4.35 -14.08
CA ALA A 168 14.43 4.57 -12.73
C ALA A 168 14.89 6.03 -12.53
N PRO A 169 15.14 6.48 -11.29
CA PRO A 169 15.87 7.73 -11.07
C PRO A 169 17.27 7.73 -11.69
N THR A 170 17.92 6.56 -11.76
CA THR A 170 19.21 6.37 -12.44
C THR A 170 19.17 5.09 -13.27
N GLY A 171 19.45 5.21 -14.56
CA GLY A 171 19.44 4.15 -15.56
C GLY A 171 20.81 3.50 -15.78
N GLY A 172 20.82 2.38 -16.49
CA GLY A 172 22.03 1.61 -16.82
C GLY A 172 21.96 0.16 -16.36
N GLU A 173 22.84 -0.68 -16.92
CA GLU A 173 22.93 -2.11 -16.61
C GLU A 173 23.27 -2.37 -15.14
N GLU A 174 24.06 -1.50 -14.53
CA GLU A 174 24.44 -1.54 -13.11
C GLU A 174 23.29 -1.20 -12.16
N PHE A 175 22.24 -0.54 -12.66
CA PHE A 175 21.03 -0.19 -11.89
C PHE A 175 19.89 -1.18 -12.05
N ARG A 176 20.11 -2.28 -12.78
CA ARG A 176 19.21 -3.42 -12.77
C ARG A 176 19.04 -3.96 -11.34
N TRP A 177 17.80 -4.22 -10.90
CA TRP A 177 17.56 -4.67 -9.51
C TRP A 177 18.28 -5.98 -9.17
N ALA A 178 18.23 -6.95 -10.10
CA ALA A 178 19.05 -8.15 -10.05
C ALA A 178 19.57 -8.50 -11.46
N PRO A 179 20.90 -8.66 -11.63
CA PRO A 179 21.54 -9.03 -12.88
C PRO A 179 21.58 -10.53 -13.14
N GLY A 180 21.19 -10.89 -14.35
CA GLY A 180 21.10 -12.25 -14.87
C GLY A 180 20.20 -12.27 -16.10
N GLU A 181 20.32 -13.32 -16.92
CA GLU A 181 19.54 -13.46 -18.17
C GLU A 181 18.04 -13.50 -17.91
N THR A 182 17.60 -14.19 -16.85
CA THR A 182 16.19 -14.33 -16.51
C THR A 182 15.63 -13.21 -15.65
N GLN A 183 16.44 -12.27 -15.12
CA GLN A 183 16.01 -11.42 -14.00
C GLN A 183 15.29 -10.11 -14.40
N TYR A 184 15.82 -8.93 -14.06
CA TYR A 184 15.16 -7.65 -14.39
C TYR A 184 15.80 -7.00 -15.62
N TRP A 185 15.04 -6.16 -16.31
CA TRP A 185 15.57 -5.30 -17.37
C TRP A 185 16.42 -4.17 -16.79
N ALA A 186 17.38 -3.69 -17.57
CA ALA A 186 18.11 -2.49 -17.21
C ALA A 186 17.17 -1.29 -17.38
N PRO A 187 17.04 -0.40 -16.37
CA PRO A 187 16.21 0.78 -16.51
C PRO A 187 16.91 1.86 -17.33
N ARG A 188 16.14 2.74 -17.98
CA ARG A 188 16.60 4.05 -18.47
C ARG A 188 16.37 5.14 -17.42
N ASP A 189 17.12 6.22 -17.53
CA ASP A 189 16.93 7.42 -16.71
C ASP A 189 15.58 8.10 -17.02
N LEU A 190 14.89 8.53 -15.97
CA LEU A 190 13.81 9.52 -16.12
C LEU A 190 14.40 10.93 -16.31
N CYS A 191 13.92 11.67 -17.29
CA CYS A 191 14.19 13.10 -17.37
C CYS A 191 13.29 13.89 -16.40
N ILE A 192 13.64 15.16 -16.12
CA ILE A 192 12.86 16.02 -15.21
C ILE A 192 11.39 16.15 -15.66
N GLY A 193 11.14 16.23 -16.97
CA GLY A 193 9.78 16.32 -17.51
C GLY A 193 8.95 15.07 -17.21
N GLU A 194 9.54 13.88 -17.33
CA GLU A 194 8.87 12.62 -16.99
C GLU A 194 8.61 12.50 -15.48
N ILE A 195 9.52 12.99 -14.64
CA ILE A 195 9.33 13.02 -13.18
C ILE A 195 8.14 13.91 -12.81
N GLN A 196 7.99 15.06 -13.47
CA GLN A 196 6.84 15.95 -13.27
C GLN A 196 5.53 15.33 -13.78
N GLU A 197 5.58 14.69 -14.94
CA GLU A 197 4.43 13.99 -15.51
C GLU A 197 4.00 12.78 -14.66
N LEU A 198 4.94 12.11 -14.00
CA LEU A 198 4.65 11.05 -13.05
C LEU A 198 3.79 11.58 -11.89
N ALA A 199 4.16 12.71 -11.28
CA ALA A 199 3.36 13.34 -10.22
C ALA A 199 1.94 13.71 -10.71
N ALA A 200 1.82 14.21 -11.95
CA ALA A 200 0.52 14.47 -12.56
C ALA A 200 -0.29 13.19 -12.79
N SER A 201 0.36 12.10 -13.20
CA SER A 201 -0.27 10.78 -13.40
C SER A 201 -0.84 10.23 -12.09
N PHE A 202 -0.08 10.28 -11.01
CA PHE A 202 -0.58 9.95 -9.66
C PHE A 202 -1.81 10.77 -9.28
N ALA A 203 -1.80 12.08 -9.51
CA ALA A 203 -2.92 12.95 -9.21
C ALA A 203 -4.15 12.63 -10.07
N ARG A 204 -3.98 12.29 -11.35
CA ARG A 204 -5.07 11.87 -12.24
C ARG A 204 -5.69 10.55 -11.78
N SER A 205 -4.87 9.54 -11.52
CA SER A 205 -5.34 8.24 -11.00
C SER A 205 -6.07 8.40 -9.67
N ALA A 206 -5.58 9.24 -8.76
CA ALA A 206 -6.25 9.52 -7.49
C ALA A 206 -7.64 10.16 -7.68
N ARG A 207 -7.79 11.11 -8.60
CA ARG A 207 -9.11 11.67 -8.95
C ARG A 207 -10.05 10.61 -9.50
N THR A 208 -9.58 9.80 -10.42
CA THR A 208 -10.36 8.70 -11.02
C THR A 208 -10.81 7.71 -9.96
N ALA A 209 -9.92 7.33 -9.03
CA ALA A 209 -10.24 6.43 -7.93
C ALA A 209 -11.32 7.00 -7.01
N VAL A 210 -11.18 8.26 -6.58
CA VAL A 210 -12.18 8.92 -5.72
C VAL A 210 -13.51 9.06 -6.46
N ALA A 211 -13.51 9.41 -7.74
CA ALA A 211 -14.72 9.47 -8.56
C ALA A 211 -15.40 8.08 -8.70
N ALA A 212 -14.63 6.99 -8.71
CA ALA A 212 -15.16 5.64 -8.66
C ALA A 212 -15.75 5.27 -7.28
N GLY A 213 -15.49 6.07 -6.24
CA GLY A 213 -15.99 5.88 -4.87
C GLY A 213 -14.99 5.26 -3.91
N VAL A 214 -13.70 5.23 -4.25
CA VAL A 214 -12.65 4.82 -3.31
C VAL A 214 -12.60 5.79 -2.13
N ASP A 215 -12.56 5.26 -0.91
CA ASP A 215 -12.58 6.07 0.32
C ASP A 215 -11.19 6.60 0.70
N ILE A 216 -10.11 5.90 0.33
CA ILE A 216 -8.73 6.18 0.77
C ILE A 216 -7.74 5.98 -0.38
N ILE A 217 -6.79 6.91 -0.53
CA ILE A 217 -5.66 6.76 -1.47
C ILE A 217 -4.40 6.44 -0.67
N GLU A 218 -3.66 5.40 -1.07
CA GLU A 218 -2.30 5.13 -0.58
C GLU A 218 -1.28 5.30 -1.70
N VAL A 219 -0.18 6.01 -1.43
CA VAL A 219 0.95 6.14 -2.34
C VAL A 219 1.99 5.07 -2.03
N HIS A 220 2.41 4.30 -3.04
CA HIS A 220 3.44 3.28 -2.85
C HIS A 220 4.86 3.86 -2.93
N GLY A 221 5.44 4.22 -1.78
CA GLY A 221 6.81 4.71 -1.59
C GLY A 221 7.80 3.68 -1.03
N ALA A 222 7.60 2.38 -1.30
CA ALA A 222 8.29 1.29 -0.59
C ALA A 222 8.76 0.17 -1.53
N HIS A 223 9.33 -0.88 -0.95
CA HIS A 223 9.65 -2.17 -1.59
C HIS A 223 10.60 -2.12 -2.80
N GLY A 224 11.25 -0.99 -3.03
CA GLY A 224 12.20 -0.81 -4.11
C GLY A 224 11.56 -0.53 -5.46
N TYR A 225 10.30 -0.10 -5.45
CA TYR A 225 9.63 0.47 -6.61
C TYR A 225 9.95 1.96 -6.74
N LEU A 226 9.46 2.60 -7.80
CA LEU A 226 10.04 3.85 -8.30
C LEU A 226 10.22 4.94 -7.25
N LEU A 227 9.20 5.23 -6.44
CA LEU A 227 9.32 6.27 -5.42
C LEU A 227 10.35 5.90 -4.34
N HIS A 228 10.45 4.63 -3.94
CA HIS A 228 11.51 4.17 -3.02
C HIS A 228 12.90 4.23 -3.67
N GLU A 229 12.99 3.96 -4.98
CA GLU A 229 14.24 4.09 -5.72
C GLU A 229 14.77 5.53 -5.67
N PHE A 230 13.89 6.54 -5.77
CA PHE A 230 14.27 7.95 -5.58
C PHE A 230 14.73 8.25 -4.15
N LEU A 231 14.05 7.67 -3.15
CA LEU A 231 14.41 7.86 -1.75
C LEU A 231 15.80 7.34 -1.45
N SER A 232 16.22 6.20 -2.00
CA SER A 232 17.48 5.60 -1.60
C SER A 232 18.68 6.15 -2.36
N PRO A 233 19.74 6.58 -1.65
CA PRO A 233 20.99 6.96 -2.32
C PRO A 233 21.65 5.76 -2.99
N VAL A 234 21.28 4.51 -2.71
CA VAL A 234 21.84 3.34 -3.41
C VAL A 234 21.43 3.31 -4.88
N THR A 235 20.20 3.74 -5.17
CA THR A 235 19.55 3.65 -6.48
C THR A 235 19.38 4.99 -7.18
N ASN A 236 19.45 6.09 -6.45
CA ASN A 236 19.38 7.43 -7.00
C ASN A 236 20.75 8.11 -6.97
N ARG A 237 21.38 8.20 -8.15
CA ARG A 237 22.68 8.89 -8.40
C ARG A 237 22.53 10.23 -9.09
N ARG A 238 21.31 10.76 -9.16
CA ARG A 238 21.07 12.02 -9.87
C ARG A 238 21.84 13.15 -9.22
N ALA A 239 22.38 14.03 -10.06
CA ALA A 239 23.04 15.27 -9.66
C ALA A 239 22.12 16.50 -9.80
N ASP A 240 20.88 16.31 -10.25
CA ASP A 240 19.87 17.35 -10.36
C ASP A 240 19.07 17.52 -9.06
N ARG A 241 17.98 18.30 -9.12
CA ARG A 241 17.13 18.60 -7.96
C ARG A 241 16.40 17.37 -7.36
N TYR A 242 16.49 16.20 -7.98
CA TYR A 242 15.86 14.97 -7.50
C TYR A 242 16.83 13.95 -6.91
N GLY A 243 18.13 14.26 -6.80
CA GLY A 243 19.12 13.37 -6.15
C GLY A 243 20.16 14.09 -5.30
N GLY A 244 21.07 13.30 -4.72
CA GLY A 244 22.08 13.77 -3.78
C GLY A 244 21.52 13.94 -2.36
N SER A 245 21.15 15.16 -1.99
CA SER A 245 20.71 15.47 -0.61
C SER A 245 19.42 14.74 -0.22
N PHE A 246 19.15 14.63 1.08
CA PHE A 246 17.90 14.07 1.59
C PHE A 246 16.69 14.82 1.02
N GLU A 247 16.71 16.16 1.04
CA GLU A 247 15.64 17.03 0.56
C GLU A 247 15.35 16.84 -0.94
N ASN A 248 16.40 16.60 -1.73
CA ASN A 248 16.25 16.32 -3.16
C ASN A 248 15.68 14.92 -3.39
N ARG A 249 16.14 13.90 -2.66
CA ARG A 249 15.64 12.52 -2.79
C ARG A 249 14.17 12.39 -2.40
N ILE A 250 13.73 13.07 -1.34
CA ILE A 250 12.31 13.06 -0.93
C ILE A 250 11.42 13.96 -1.77
N ARG A 251 12.00 14.80 -2.65
CA ARG A 251 11.25 15.81 -3.42
C ARG A 251 10.11 15.19 -4.23
N ILE A 252 10.33 14.03 -4.85
CA ILE A 252 9.30 13.36 -5.64
C ILE A 252 8.14 12.88 -4.78
N VAL A 253 8.39 12.39 -3.56
CA VAL A 253 7.33 11.97 -2.64
C VAL A 253 6.48 13.17 -2.24
N ARG A 254 7.11 14.32 -1.94
CA ARG A 254 6.41 15.58 -1.69
C ARG A 254 5.59 16.02 -2.91
N GLU A 255 6.17 16.03 -4.11
CA GLU A 255 5.47 16.46 -5.34
C GLU A 255 4.27 15.57 -5.65
N VAL A 256 4.42 14.24 -5.54
CA VAL A 256 3.31 13.27 -5.73
C VAL A 256 2.20 13.47 -4.70
N THR A 257 2.54 13.50 -3.41
CA THR A 257 1.54 13.58 -2.33
C THR A 257 0.80 14.92 -2.33
N THR A 258 1.50 16.03 -2.57
CA THR A 258 0.87 17.35 -2.70
C THR A 258 0.01 17.48 -3.94
N ALA A 259 0.44 16.90 -5.08
CA ALA A 259 -0.37 16.86 -6.30
C ALA A 259 -1.66 16.04 -6.11
N ILE A 260 -1.57 14.88 -5.45
CA ILE A 260 -2.76 14.09 -5.08
C ILE A 260 -3.66 14.88 -4.15
N ARG A 261 -3.09 15.49 -3.09
CA ARG A 261 -3.87 16.26 -2.10
C ARG A 261 -4.61 17.43 -2.73
N ALA A 262 -4.02 18.10 -3.72
CA ALA A 262 -4.68 19.17 -4.48
C ALA A 262 -5.79 18.65 -5.41
N ALA A 263 -5.75 17.37 -5.77
CA ALA A 263 -6.64 16.77 -6.75
C ALA A 263 -7.85 16.07 -6.14
N ILE A 264 -7.78 15.64 -4.88
CA ILE A 264 -8.87 14.92 -4.18
C ILE A 264 -9.56 15.82 -3.15
N PRO A 265 -10.83 15.57 -2.79
CA PRO A 265 -11.50 16.29 -1.72
C PRO A 265 -10.74 16.24 -0.40
N SER A 266 -10.77 17.32 0.38
CA SER A 266 -10.05 17.43 1.64
C SER A 266 -10.46 16.37 2.67
N GLY A 267 -11.67 15.81 2.57
CA GLY A 267 -12.18 14.74 3.42
C GLY A 267 -11.60 13.35 3.16
N VAL A 268 -10.97 13.11 2.00
CA VAL A 268 -10.42 11.79 1.62
C VAL A 268 -9.04 11.60 2.26
N PRO A 269 -8.80 10.54 3.05
CA PRO A 269 -7.48 10.27 3.60
C PRO A 269 -6.43 9.94 2.54
N LEU A 270 -5.20 10.43 2.75
CA LEU A 270 -4.01 10.11 1.95
C LEU A 270 -3.00 9.39 2.81
N PHE A 271 -2.70 8.16 2.43
CA PHE A 271 -1.71 7.31 3.08
C PHE A 271 -0.42 7.29 2.25
N LEU A 272 0.70 7.06 2.90
CA LEU A 272 1.99 6.80 2.26
C LEU A 272 2.58 5.51 2.82
N ARG A 273 2.85 4.54 1.96
CA ARG A 273 3.62 3.35 2.34
C ARG A 273 5.11 3.59 2.15
N ILE A 274 5.92 3.31 3.17
CA ILE A 274 7.38 3.43 3.11
C ILE A 274 8.07 2.12 3.48
N SER A 275 9.30 1.94 3.00
CA SER A 275 10.22 0.97 3.60
C SER A 275 10.99 1.69 4.71
N GLY A 276 10.74 1.33 5.97
CA GLY A 276 11.36 1.97 7.14
C GLY A 276 12.88 1.80 7.20
N THR A 277 13.42 0.78 6.54
CA THR A 277 14.85 0.58 6.29
C THR A 277 15.02 -0.37 5.11
N GLU A 278 16.13 -0.27 4.41
CA GLU A 278 16.53 -1.19 3.34
C GLU A 278 17.28 -2.43 3.84
N TRP A 279 17.65 -2.45 5.13
CA TRP A 279 18.48 -3.52 5.73
C TRP A 279 19.85 -3.66 5.06
N LEU A 280 20.48 -2.54 4.70
CA LEU A 280 21.78 -2.50 4.02
C LEU A 280 22.96 -2.14 4.94
N ASP A 281 22.72 -2.06 6.25
CA ASP A 281 23.77 -1.79 7.24
C ASP A 281 24.93 -2.80 7.12
N GLY A 282 26.15 -2.28 7.00
CA GLY A 282 27.36 -3.10 6.84
C GLY A 282 27.47 -3.86 5.52
N THR A 283 26.72 -3.45 4.48
CA THR A 283 26.88 -3.96 3.10
C THR A 283 27.84 -3.09 2.30
N SER A 284 28.37 -3.64 1.20
CA SER A 284 29.36 -2.95 0.37
C SER A 284 28.75 -1.77 -0.40
N CYS A 285 27.48 -1.91 -0.82
CA CYS A 285 26.75 -0.85 -1.50
C CYS A 285 26.46 0.35 -0.57
N ALA A 286 26.01 0.10 0.67
CA ALA A 286 25.74 1.17 1.62
C ALA A 286 27.02 1.87 2.10
N ALA A 287 28.15 1.15 2.25
CA ALA A 287 29.41 1.76 2.64
C ALA A 287 29.91 2.83 1.65
N LYS A 288 29.56 2.70 0.37
CA LYS A 288 29.97 3.66 -0.66
C LYS A 288 29.13 4.93 -0.63
N THR A 289 27.83 4.81 -0.32
CA THR A 289 26.87 5.86 -0.68
C THR A 289 25.80 6.16 0.37
N GLY A 290 25.86 5.50 1.52
CA GLY A 290 24.75 5.40 2.45
C GLY A 290 23.60 4.53 1.90
N SER A 291 22.52 4.46 2.68
CA SER A 291 21.28 3.75 2.36
C SER A 291 20.09 4.48 2.96
N TRP A 292 18.88 4.10 2.56
CA TRP A 292 17.67 4.53 3.26
C TRP A 292 17.49 3.69 4.53
N ASP A 293 17.66 4.32 5.68
CA ASP A 293 17.63 3.70 7.01
C ASP A 293 16.46 4.21 7.87
N LEU A 294 16.39 3.76 9.12
CA LEU A 294 15.33 4.17 10.05
C LEU A 294 15.41 5.66 10.37
N ALA A 295 16.61 6.23 10.49
CA ALA A 295 16.79 7.66 10.74
C ALA A 295 16.23 8.51 9.58
N SER A 296 16.50 8.11 8.34
CA SER A 296 15.92 8.73 7.14
C SER A 296 14.39 8.64 7.13
N SER A 297 13.84 7.49 7.51
CA SER A 297 12.39 7.29 7.60
C SER A 297 11.75 8.15 8.69
N ILE A 298 12.38 8.31 9.85
CA ILE A 298 11.94 9.22 10.92
C ILE A 298 11.96 10.67 10.43
N GLN A 299 13.03 11.08 9.74
CA GLN A 299 13.14 12.44 9.19
C GLN A 299 12.06 12.72 8.14
N LEU A 300 11.71 11.74 7.29
CA LEU A 300 10.59 11.88 6.36
C LEU A 300 9.24 11.94 7.11
N ALA A 301 9.06 11.07 8.10
CA ALA A 301 7.82 10.92 8.85
C ALA A 301 7.38 12.22 9.55
N THR A 302 8.32 13.04 10.04
CA THR A 302 8.02 14.33 10.68
C THR A 302 7.56 15.40 9.69
N LEU A 303 7.86 15.25 8.39
CA LEU A 303 7.47 16.18 7.31
C LEU A 303 6.13 15.82 6.66
N LEU A 304 5.63 14.60 6.86
CA LEU A 304 4.41 14.09 6.24
C LEU A 304 3.14 14.96 6.43
N PRO A 305 2.93 15.64 7.57
CA PRO A 305 1.82 16.59 7.72
C PRO A 305 1.85 17.72 6.68
N GLU A 306 3.03 18.27 6.39
CA GLU A 306 3.20 19.32 5.37
C GLU A 306 2.90 18.82 3.96
N PHE A 307 3.04 17.50 3.74
CA PHE A 307 2.76 16.85 2.47
C PHE A 307 1.29 16.44 2.35
N GLY A 308 0.49 16.65 3.41
CA GLY A 308 -0.92 16.29 3.45
C GLY A 308 -1.19 14.80 3.66
N VAL A 309 -0.23 14.05 4.21
CA VAL A 309 -0.33 12.62 4.51
C VAL A 309 -0.90 12.40 5.91
N ASP A 310 -1.94 11.58 6.00
CA ASP A 310 -2.70 11.31 7.22
C ASP A 310 -2.21 10.06 7.95
N LEU A 311 -1.67 9.09 7.23
CA LEU A 311 -1.16 7.84 7.77
C LEU A 311 0.09 7.37 7.01
N VAL A 312 1.09 6.86 7.73
CA VAL A 312 2.26 6.19 7.15
C VAL A 312 2.18 4.67 7.40
N ASP A 313 2.13 3.87 6.33
CA ASP A 313 2.21 2.40 6.39
C ASP A 313 3.68 1.97 6.36
N VAL A 314 4.17 1.38 7.45
CA VAL A 314 5.60 1.12 7.66
C VAL A 314 5.93 -0.34 7.34
N SER A 315 6.48 -0.55 6.14
CA SER A 315 7.08 -1.82 5.73
C SER A 315 8.61 -1.73 5.77
N SER A 316 9.33 -2.57 5.01
CA SER A 316 10.80 -2.50 4.89
C SER A 316 11.34 -3.28 3.69
N GLY A 317 12.60 -2.99 3.34
CA GLY A 317 13.38 -3.72 2.34
C GLY A 317 12.89 -3.55 0.91
N GLY A 318 13.34 -4.45 0.05
CA GLY A 318 12.94 -4.62 -1.33
C GLY A 318 13.79 -3.85 -2.35
N ASN A 319 14.65 -2.91 -1.92
CA ASN A 319 15.37 -2.06 -2.88
C ASN A 319 16.62 -2.70 -3.47
N HIS A 320 17.37 -3.51 -2.72
CA HIS A 320 18.65 -4.03 -3.21
C HIS A 320 18.89 -5.47 -2.74
N ARG A 321 19.52 -6.28 -3.60
CA ARG A 321 19.78 -7.72 -3.35
C ARG A 321 20.71 -7.99 -2.17
N GLU A 322 21.59 -7.04 -1.82
CA GLU A 322 22.51 -7.17 -0.67
C GLU A 322 21.81 -7.00 0.69
N GLN A 323 20.51 -6.69 0.72
CA GLN A 323 19.75 -6.54 1.95
C GLN A 323 19.87 -7.77 2.86
N ARG A 324 20.05 -7.53 4.15
CA ARG A 324 20.21 -8.57 5.18
C ARG A 324 19.04 -8.54 6.13
N ILE A 325 17.89 -8.97 5.64
CA ILE A 325 16.68 -9.06 6.45
C ILE A 325 16.82 -10.26 7.41
N LYS A 326 16.58 -10.04 8.69
CA LYS A 326 16.43 -11.10 9.70
C LYS A 326 14.97 -11.16 10.14
N PRO A 327 14.09 -11.89 9.44
CA PRO A 327 12.67 -11.90 9.76
C PRO A 327 12.45 -12.49 11.16
N HIS A 328 11.75 -11.75 12.01
CA HIS A 328 11.18 -12.23 13.27
C HIS A 328 9.77 -11.65 13.43
N GLY A 329 8.98 -12.10 14.40
CA GLY A 329 7.55 -11.75 14.50
C GLY A 329 7.23 -10.24 14.49
N ASN A 330 8.17 -9.39 14.91
CA ASN A 330 7.95 -7.94 15.09
C ASN A 330 8.88 -7.05 14.25
N TYR A 331 9.70 -7.59 13.34
CA TYR A 331 10.78 -6.83 12.71
C TYR A 331 10.35 -5.55 11.96
N GLN A 332 9.11 -5.49 11.45
CA GLN A 332 8.51 -4.29 10.86
C GLN A 332 7.66 -3.52 11.85
N VAL A 333 6.99 -4.21 12.77
CA VAL A 333 6.20 -3.62 13.86
C VAL A 333 7.08 -2.75 14.78
N ASP A 334 8.32 -3.15 15.02
CA ASP A 334 9.28 -2.38 15.81
C ASP A 334 9.69 -1.08 15.08
N LEU A 335 9.86 -1.12 13.75
CA LEU A 335 10.09 0.09 12.95
C LEU A 335 8.90 1.05 13.03
N ALA A 336 7.67 0.53 12.95
CA ALA A 336 6.45 1.32 13.08
C ALA A 336 6.38 2.01 14.45
N GLY A 337 6.74 1.30 15.53
CA GLY A 337 6.79 1.86 16.88
C GLY A 337 7.77 3.02 17.02
N GLU A 338 9.00 2.87 16.52
CA GLU A 338 10.00 3.95 16.58
C GLU A 338 9.59 5.18 15.75
N ILE A 339 9.03 4.96 14.57
CA ILE A 339 8.50 6.05 13.73
C ILE A 339 7.32 6.75 14.43
N ARG A 340 6.38 5.98 15.01
CA ARG A 340 5.24 6.54 15.74
C ARG A 340 5.69 7.39 16.91
N LYS A 341 6.63 6.89 17.71
CA LYS A 341 7.23 7.62 18.84
C LYS A 341 7.85 8.93 18.38
N ALA A 342 8.63 8.92 17.29
CA ALA A 342 9.24 10.12 16.75
C ALA A 342 8.21 11.14 16.24
N ILE A 343 7.16 10.70 15.54
CA ILE A 343 6.05 11.56 15.10
C ILE A 343 5.40 12.24 16.33
N ARG A 344 5.09 11.48 17.39
CA ARG A 344 4.46 12.02 18.61
C ARG A 344 5.40 12.96 19.37
N ALA A 345 6.69 12.64 19.46
CA ALA A 345 7.70 13.51 20.07
C ALA A 345 7.86 14.84 19.33
N ALA A 346 7.64 14.85 18.01
CA ALA A 346 7.63 16.06 17.18
C ALA A 346 6.29 16.85 17.26
N GLY A 347 5.35 16.43 18.11
CA GLY A 347 4.02 17.06 18.24
C GLY A 347 3.08 16.78 17.06
N GLN A 348 3.42 15.83 16.19
CA GLN A 348 2.67 15.53 14.98
C GLN A 348 1.61 14.44 15.22
N LYS A 349 0.56 14.47 14.38
CA LYS A 349 -0.62 13.59 14.51
C LYS A 349 -0.76 12.54 13.40
N THR A 350 0.19 12.47 12.47
CA THR A 350 0.19 11.42 11.43
C THR A 350 0.05 10.06 12.08
N LEU A 351 -0.91 9.27 11.59
CA LEU A 351 -1.18 7.93 12.08
C LEU A 351 -0.13 6.95 11.54
N VAL A 352 0.08 5.82 12.22
CA VAL A 352 1.05 4.80 11.80
C VAL A 352 0.37 3.46 11.60
N GLY A 353 0.55 2.88 10.42
CA GLY A 353 0.19 1.50 10.11
C GLY A 353 1.35 0.55 10.37
N ALA A 354 1.12 -0.49 11.16
CA ALA A 354 2.07 -1.57 11.38
C ALA A 354 1.72 -2.78 10.52
N VAL A 355 2.70 -3.31 9.79
CA VAL A 355 2.56 -4.52 8.95
C VAL A 355 3.69 -5.52 9.28
N GLY A 356 3.54 -6.76 8.82
CA GLY A 356 4.62 -7.75 8.83
C GLY A 356 4.37 -8.90 9.78
N LEU A 357 4.04 -10.08 9.22
CA LEU A 357 3.84 -11.34 9.96
C LEU A 357 2.84 -11.30 11.12
N ILE A 358 1.92 -10.33 11.12
CA ILE A 358 0.81 -10.27 12.09
C ILE A 358 -0.19 -11.39 11.76
N GLN A 359 -0.34 -12.32 12.70
CA GLN A 359 -1.17 -13.54 12.56
C GLN A 359 -2.01 -13.80 13.79
N ASP A 360 -1.45 -13.54 14.98
CA ASP A 360 -2.11 -13.81 16.25
C ASP A 360 -2.99 -12.60 16.68
N PRO A 361 -4.27 -12.82 17.05
CA PRO A 361 -5.17 -11.75 17.47
C PRO A 361 -4.70 -10.94 18.69
N GLU A 362 -4.06 -11.56 19.68
CA GLU A 362 -3.56 -10.88 20.88
C GLU A 362 -2.36 -10.01 20.53
N ALA A 363 -1.43 -10.53 19.72
CA ALA A 363 -0.34 -9.72 19.19
C ALA A 363 -0.87 -8.52 18.37
N ALA A 364 -1.88 -8.74 17.52
CA ALA A 364 -2.56 -7.69 16.78
C ALA A 364 -3.21 -6.62 17.68
N ARG A 365 -3.86 -7.04 18.77
CA ARG A 365 -4.39 -6.12 19.79
C ARG A 365 -3.27 -5.29 20.41
N ASP A 366 -2.21 -5.95 20.87
CA ASP A 366 -1.15 -5.31 21.64
C ASP A 366 -0.39 -4.24 20.84
N ILE A 367 -0.32 -4.38 19.52
CA ILE A 367 0.27 -3.38 18.62
C ILE A 367 -0.44 -2.02 18.72
N VAL A 368 -1.78 -2.02 18.83
CA VAL A 368 -2.61 -0.80 18.77
C VAL A 368 -3.26 -0.42 20.09
N GLN A 369 -3.10 -1.24 21.14
CA GLN A 369 -3.80 -1.04 22.39
C GLN A 369 -3.43 0.30 23.03
N GLY A 370 -4.42 1.16 23.27
CA GLY A 370 -4.22 2.50 23.82
C GLY A 370 -3.78 3.56 22.80
N ALA A 371 -3.73 3.23 21.50
CA ALA A 371 -3.37 4.20 20.44
C ALA A 371 -4.34 5.39 20.32
N ASP A 372 -5.56 5.25 20.83
CA ASP A 372 -6.61 6.26 20.90
C ASP A 372 -6.60 7.12 22.16
N GLN A 373 -5.66 6.89 23.09
CA GLN A 373 -5.59 7.61 24.35
C GLN A 373 -4.58 8.77 24.28
N GLU A 374 -4.92 9.90 24.90
CA GLU A 374 -4.03 11.07 24.98
C GLU A 374 -2.84 10.86 25.92
N THR A 375 -3.03 10.10 26.99
CA THR A 375 -1.97 9.73 27.94
C THR A 375 -1.34 8.40 27.55
N LEU A 376 -0.01 8.35 27.48
CA LEU A 376 0.74 7.10 27.33
C LEU A 376 0.36 6.13 28.46
N GLY A 377 -0.21 4.99 28.09
CA GLY A 377 -0.37 3.87 29.00
C GLY A 377 0.99 3.28 29.41
N LYS A 378 0.99 2.22 30.21
CA LYS A 378 2.24 1.54 30.64
C LYS A 378 3.04 0.94 29.49
N VAL A 379 2.41 0.69 28.34
CA VAL A 379 3.02 0.18 27.12
C VAL A 379 2.68 1.14 25.98
N GLU A 380 3.70 1.58 25.26
CA GLU A 380 3.53 2.49 24.12
C GLU A 380 3.01 1.71 22.90
N PRO A 381 1.90 2.14 22.27
CA PRO A 381 1.39 1.53 21.05
C PRO A 381 2.40 1.64 19.92
N LYS A 382 2.53 0.57 19.13
CA LYS A 382 3.44 0.50 17.97
C LYS A 382 2.78 0.91 16.65
N GLY A 383 1.45 0.99 16.62
CA GLY A 383 0.69 1.48 15.48
C GLY A 383 -0.66 2.02 15.93
N ASP A 384 -1.30 2.80 15.06
CA ASP A 384 -2.69 3.22 15.21
C ASP A 384 -3.64 2.29 14.44
N VAL A 385 -3.13 1.53 13.47
CA VAL A 385 -3.81 0.45 12.75
C VAL A 385 -2.87 -0.72 12.48
N ILE A 386 -3.41 -1.89 12.21
CA ILE A 386 -2.66 -3.04 11.69
C ILE A 386 -3.03 -3.30 10.24
N LEU A 387 -2.03 -3.66 9.44
CA LEU A 387 -2.20 -4.15 8.09
C LEU A 387 -1.80 -5.63 8.04
N ILE A 388 -2.69 -6.46 7.51
CA ILE A 388 -2.49 -7.91 7.40
C ILE A 388 -2.58 -8.31 5.93
N ALA A 389 -1.60 -9.07 5.47
CA ALA A 389 -1.51 -9.57 4.10
C ALA A 389 -1.83 -11.07 4.04
N ARG A 390 -0.79 -11.91 3.99
CA ARG A 390 -0.84 -13.37 3.81
C ARG A 390 -1.81 -14.12 4.72
N GLN A 391 -2.09 -13.63 5.94
CA GLN A 391 -3.06 -14.29 6.82
C GLN A 391 -4.47 -14.22 6.23
N PHE A 392 -4.87 -13.10 5.61
CA PHE A 392 -6.18 -13.01 4.95
C PHE A 392 -6.31 -13.90 3.71
N LEU A 393 -5.20 -14.20 3.02
CA LEU A 393 -5.19 -15.16 1.91
C LEU A 393 -5.42 -16.61 2.37
N ARG A 394 -5.00 -16.94 3.60
CA ARG A 394 -5.13 -18.29 4.18
C ARG A 394 -6.43 -18.45 4.97
N GLU A 395 -6.80 -17.42 5.71
CA GLU A 395 -7.91 -17.40 6.63
C GLU A 395 -8.69 -16.08 6.46
N PRO A 396 -9.58 -15.99 5.46
CA PRO A 396 -10.31 -14.75 5.22
C PRO A 396 -11.28 -14.38 6.36
N ASN A 397 -11.71 -15.35 7.19
CA ASN A 397 -12.53 -15.12 8.39
C ASN A 397 -11.74 -14.58 9.60
N TRP A 398 -10.46 -14.21 9.45
CA TRP A 398 -9.57 -13.89 10.56
C TRP A 398 -10.13 -12.83 11.53
N VAL A 399 -10.88 -11.83 11.06
CA VAL A 399 -11.48 -10.82 11.94
C VAL A 399 -12.50 -11.43 12.91
N PHE A 400 -13.32 -12.37 12.44
CA PHE A 400 -14.27 -13.07 13.31
C PHE A 400 -13.53 -13.99 14.30
N THR A 401 -12.47 -14.66 13.85
CA THR A 401 -11.59 -15.45 14.73
C THR A 401 -10.97 -14.56 15.81
N ALA A 402 -10.48 -13.37 15.44
CA ALA A 402 -9.91 -12.40 16.38
C ALA A 402 -10.96 -11.88 17.36
N ALA A 403 -12.15 -11.54 16.89
CA ALA A 403 -13.26 -11.09 17.74
C ALA A 403 -13.64 -12.14 18.78
N LYS A 404 -13.77 -13.41 18.36
CA LYS A 404 -14.03 -14.54 19.26
C LYS A 404 -12.92 -14.73 20.28
N LYS A 405 -11.65 -14.72 19.84
CA LYS A 405 -10.49 -14.93 20.72
C LYS A 405 -10.33 -13.81 21.75
N LEU A 406 -10.68 -12.58 21.37
CA LEU A 406 -10.61 -11.39 22.22
C LEU A 406 -11.91 -11.07 22.96
N ASN A 407 -12.91 -11.96 22.90
CA ASN A 407 -14.24 -11.80 23.51
C ASN A 407 -14.94 -10.47 23.14
N VAL A 408 -14.86 -10.08 21.87
CA VAL A 408 -15.52 -8.88 21.34
C VAL A 408 -16.79 -9.28 20.59
N PRO A 409 -17.99 -8.87 21.07
CA PRO A 409 -19.21 -9.05 20.29
C PRO A 409 -19.14 -8.17 19.05
N VAL A 410 -19.28 -8.78 17.87
CA VAL A 410 -19.27 -8.08 16.58
C VAL A 410 -20.52 -8.41 15.79
N SER A 411 -20.95 -7.44 14.98
CA SER A 411 -21.97 -7.67 13.97
C SER A 411 -21.48 -8.68 12.92
N LEU A 412 -22.41 -9.48 12.39
CA LEU A 412 -22.16 -10.50 11.39
C LEU A 412 -22.83 -10.12 10.06
N THR A 413 -22.36 -10.72 8.98
CA THR A 413 -23.05 -10.68 7.69
C THR A 413 -24.39 -11.40 7.86
N TYR A 414 -25.50 -10.71 7.59
CA TYR A 414 -26.85 -11.26 7.84
C TYR A 414 -27.06 -12.63 7.18
N GLN A 415 -26.57 -12.78 5.96
CA GLN A 415 -26.67 -14.02 5.18
C GLN A 415 -25.91 -15.20 5.81
N PHE A 416 -24.89 -14.94 6.65
CA PHE A 416 -24.07 -15.97 7.31
C PHE A 416 -24.52 -16.29 8.75
N GLY A 417 -25.53 -15.59 9.28
CA GLY A 417 -25.88 -15.65 10.70
C GLY A 417 -26.18 -17.06 11.26
N ARG A 418 -26.59 -18.01 10.41
CA ARG A 418 -26.83 -19.41 10.82
C ARG A 418 -25.55 -20.28 10.91
N GLY A 419 -24.45 -19.85 10.29
CA GLY A 419 -23.22 -20.64 10.18
C GLY A 419 -22.10 -20.22 11.12
N LEU A 420 -22.31 -19.18 11.94
CA LEU A 420 -21.29 -18.60 12.84
C LEU A 420 -21.74 -18.61 14.32
N LEU A 421 -22.77 -19.42 14.64
CA LEU A 421 -23.21 -19.70 16.02
C LEU A 421 -22.18 -20.55 16.77
#